data_AF-A0A1V6FYK4-F1
#
_entry.id   AF-A0A1V6FYK4-F1
#
_cell.length_a   1.000
_cell.length_b   1.000
_cell.length_c   1.000
_cell.angle_alpha   90.00
_cell.angle_beta   90.00
_cell.angle_gamma   90.00
#
_symmetry.space_group_name_H-M   'P 1'
#
loop_
_entity.id
_entity.type
_entity.pdbx_description
1 polymer ?
#
loop_
_entity_poly.entity_id
_entity_poly.type
_entity_poly.pdbx_seq_one_letter_code
_entity_poly.pdbx_strand_id
1 'polypeptide(L)' 'MIRAFANAYAVTREAVYLEKAKALADTVTRMQRADGTIPTYFDSRASTGTDWLNCMIFAARALMRLDEVMTSLE' A
#
# COMPACT_ATOMS: atom_id res chain seq x y z
N MET A 1 -6.70 2.87 0.99
CA MET A 1 -7.00 2.48 2.38
C MET A 1 -5.76 2.44 3.27
N ILE A 2 -4.60 1.91 2.83
CA ILE A 2 -3.34 1.88 3.61
C ILE A 2 -3.05 3.22 4.31
N ARG A 3 -2.98 4.32 3.55
CA ARG A 3 -2.72 5.66 4.07
C ARG A 3 -3.69 6.09 5.19
N ALA A 4 -4.97 5.75 5.06
CA ALA A 4 -5.99 6.13 6.04
C ALA A 4 -5.75 5.41 7.37
N PHE A 5 -5.48 4.10 7.32
CA PHE A 5 -5.18 3.32 8.52
C PHE A 5 -3.82 3.69 9.13
N ALA A 6 -2.79 3.95 8.31
CA ALA A 6 -1.50 4.44 8.81
C ALA A 6 -1.66 5.78 9.56
N ASN A 7 -2.45 6.72 9.01
CA ASN A 7 -2.75 7.99 9.68
C ASN A 7 -3.60 7.81 10.95
N ALA A 8 -4.60 6.93 10.93
CA ALA A 8 -5.40 6.62 12.11
C ALA A 8 -4.53 6.06 13.24
N TYR A 9 -3.61 5.14 12.93
CA TYR A 9 -2.65 4.63 13.90
C TYR A 9 -1.73 5.75 14.43
N ALA A 10 -1.21 6.62 13.57
CA ALA A 10 -0.32 7.71 13.98
C ALA A 10 -0.94 8.65 15.03
N VAL A 11 -2.27 8.83 15.00
CA VAL A 11 -3.01 9.68 15.95
C VAL A 11 -3.52 8.89 17.16
N THR A 12 -4.09 7.72 16.95
CA THR A 12 -4.80 6.96 18.01
C THR A 12 -3.93 5.96 18.75
N ARG A 13 -2.85 5.49 18.11
CA ARG A 13 -1.99 4.37 18.54
C ARG A 13 -2.73 3.04 18.75
N GLU A 14 -3.97 2.91 18.25
CA GLU A 14 -4.69 1.65 18.28
C GLU A 14 -4.09 0.65 17.29
N ALA A 15 -3.54 -0.46 17.82
CA ALA A 15 -2.80 -1.46 17.04
C ALA A 15 -3.58 -1.99 15.82
N VAL A 16 -4.91 -2.10 15.93
CA VAL A 16 -5.77 -2.60 14.84
C VAL A 16 -5.61 -1.79 13.55
N TYR A 17 -5.34 -0.49 13.62
CA TYR A 17 -5.14 0.33 12.43
C TYR A 17 -3.79 0.03 11.77
N LEU A 18 -2.72 -0.14 12.54
CA LEU A 18 -1.42 -0.51 11.99
C LEU A 18 -1.50 -1.88 11.30
N GLU A 19 -2.13 -2.86 11.94
CA GLU A 19 -2.27 -4.21 11.38
C GLU A 19 -3.12 -4.22 10.10
N LYS A 20 -4.19 -3.41 10.04
CA LYS A 20 -4.95 -3.23 8.80
C LYS A 20 -4.13 -2.55 7.69
N ALA A 21 -3.30 -1.57 8.04
CA ALA A 21 -2.44 -0.90 7.06
C ALA A 21 -1.40 -1.87 6.48
N LYS A 22 -0.75 -2.67 7.32
CA LYS A 22 0.20 -3.73 6.93
C LYS A 22 -0.46 -4.79 6.04
N ALA A 23 -1.61 -5.32 6.43
CA ALA A 23 -2.30 -6.36 5.66
C ALA A 23 -2.69 -5.90 4.23
N LEU A 24 -3.06 -4.63 4.09
CA LEU A 24 -3.30 -4.03 2.77
C LEU A 24 -2.01 -3.80 1.99
N ALA A 25 -0.96 -3.31 2.65
CA ALA A 25 0.36 -3.09 2.02
C ALA A 25 0.94 -4.40 1.48
N ASP A 26 0.83 -5.48 2.24
CA ASP A 26 1.20 -6.84 1.83
C ASP A 26 0.54 -7.29 0.52
N THR A 27 -0.71 -6.86 0.29
CA THR A 27 -1.39 -7.19 -0.96
C THR A 27 -0.78 -6.42 -2.13
N VAL A 28 -0.45 -5.14 -1.94
CA VAL A 28 0.20 -4.32 -2.97
C VAL A 28 1.59 -4.88 -3.31
N THR A 29 2.40 -5.20 -2.30
CA THR A 29 3.77 -5.70 -2.50
C THR A 29 3.80 -7.08 -3.13
N ARG A 30 2.88 -7.99 -2.77
CA ARG A 30 2.75 -9.29 -3.45
C ARG A 30 2.29 -9.18 -4.90
N MET A 31 1.50 -8.16 -5.23
CA MET A 31 1.02 -7.92 -6.60
C MET A 31 2.02 -7.12 -7.44
N GLN A 32 3.07 -6.56 -6.85
CA GLN A 32 4.12 -5.88 -7.58
C GLN A 32 4.78 -6.87 -8.55
N ARG A 33 4.92 -6.45 -9.81
CA ARG A 33 5.55 -7.26 -10.84
C ARG A 33 7.08 -7.16 -10.75
N ALA A 34 7.76 -8.06 -11.45
CA ALA A 34 9.22 -8.13 -11.45
C ALA A 34 9.91 -6.85 -11.95
N ASP A 35 9.24 -6.07 -12.80
CA ASP A 35 9.72 -4.77 -13.28
C ASP A 35 9.46 -3.61 -12.30
N GLY A 36 8.90 -3.90 -11.12
CA GLY A 36 8.55 -2.94 -10.10
C GLY A 36 7.19 -2.26 -10.31
N THR A 37 6.49 -2.53 -11.42
CA THR A 37 5.16 -1.96 -11.66
C THR A 37 4.12 -2.55 -10.70
N ILE A 38 3.17 -1.70 -10.29
CA ILE A 38 2.04 -2.11 -9.45
C ILE A 38 0.79 -2.10 -10.34
N PRO A 39 0.07 -3.22 -10.50
CA PRO A 39 -1.09 -3.25 -11.38
C PRO A 39 -2.20 -2.35 -10.85
N THR A 40 -3.02 -1.82 -11.77
CA THR A 40 -4.23 -1.06 -11.40
C THR A 40 -5.28 -1.95 -10.76
N TYR A 41 -5.39 -3.17 -11.28
CA TYR A 41 -6.30 -4.19 -10.76
C TYR A 41 -5.49 -5.30 -10.13
N PHE A 42 -5.79 -5.63 -8.87
CA PHE A 42 -5.13 -6.72 -8.16
C PHE A 42 -5.76 -8.06 -8.53
N ASP A 43 -5.78 -8.34 -9.83
CA ASP A 43 -6.24 -9.58 -10.43
C ASP A 43 -5.07 -10.18 -11.21
N SER A 44 -4.68 -11.40 -10.86
CA SER A 44 -3.61 -12.14 -11.54
C SER A 44 -3.94 -12.48 -13.00
N ARG A 45 -5.20 -12.33 -13.41
CA ARG A 45 -5.70 -12.56 -14.76
C ARG A 45 -5.79 -11.28 -15.59
N ALA A 46 -5.60 -10.10 -14.99
CA ALA A 46 -5.65 -8.84 -15.70
C ALA A 46 -4.47 -8.71 -16.67
N SER A 47 -4.74 -8.29 -17.91
CA SER A 47 -3.68 -8.04 -18.89
C SER A 47 -2.86 -6.81 -18.49
N THR A 48 -1.56 -6.84 -18.78
CA THR A 48 -0.61 -5.77 -18.44
C THR A 48 -0.86 -4.46 -19.19
N GLY A 49 -1.77 -4.44 -20.16
CA GLY A 49 -2.04 -3.28 -21.02
C GLY A 49 -3.00 -2.23 -20.43
N THR A 50 -3.59 -2.48 -19.27
CA THR A 50 -4.61 -1.59 -18.67
C THR A 50 -4.15 -0.82 -17.44
N ASP A 51 -2.84 -0.80 -17.15
CA ASP A 51 -2.33 -0.14 -15.96
C ASP A 51 -2.24 1.37 -16.13
N TRP A 52 -2.81 2.09 -15.17
CA TRP A 52 -2.81 3.54 -15.15
C TRP A 52 -1.75 4.05 -14.17
N LEU A 53 -0.90 4.95 -14.67
CA LEU A 53 0.22 5.52 -13.91
C LEU A 53 -0.24 6.18 -12.60
N ASN A 54 -1.41 6.83 -12.59
CA ASN A 54 -1.94 7.44 -11.37
C ASN A 54 -2.21 6.39 -10.28
N CYS A 55 -2.76 5.22 -10.62
CA CYS A 55 -3.02 4.14 -9.68
C CYS A 55 -1.71 3.63 -9.06
N MET A 56 -0.67 3.44 -9.89
CA MET A 56 0.67 3.10 -9.42
C MET A 56 1.22 4.14 -8.43
N ILE A 57 1.16 5.42 -8.80
CA ILE A 57 1.65 6.52 -7.95
C ILE A 57 0.90 6.58 -6.62
N PHE A 58 -0.42 6.39 -6.63
CA PHE A 58 -1.21 6.38 -5.40
C PHE A 58 -0.89 5.18 -4.51
N ALA A 59 -0.67 4.00 -5.09
CA ALA A 59 -0.24 2.81 -4.35
C ALA A 59 1.14 3.04 -3.70
N ALA A 60 2.11 3.52 -4.49
CA ALA A 60 3.46 3.82 -4.00
C ALA A 60 3.46 4.86 -2.86
N ARG A 61 2.73 5.97 -3.03
CA ARG A 61 2.58 7.00 -1.98
C ARG A 61 1.92 6.45 -0.71
N ALA A 62 1.01 5.50 -0.84
CA ALA A 62 0.36 4.90 0.31
C ALA A 62 1.32 3.97 1.08
N LEU A 63 2.19 3.23 0.38
CA LEU A 63 3.26 2.43 0.97
C LEU A 63 4.31 3.30 1.67
N MET A 64 4.79 4.35 1.01
CA MET A 64 5.75 5.31 1.59
C MET A 64 5.21 5.91 2.89
N ARG A 65 3.92 6.27 2.93
CA ARG A 65 3.31 6.80 4.16
C ARG A 65 3.25 5.77 5.29
N LEU A 66 3.06 4.48 4.97
CA LEU A 66 3.12 3.44 6.00
C LEU A 66 4.55 3.27 6.53
N ASP A 67 5.54 3.29 5.63
CA ASP A 67 6.96 3.24 5.99
C ASP A 67 7.35 4.36 6.96
N GLU A 68 7.02 5.61 6.65
CA GLU A 68 7.24 6.76 7.55
C GLU A 68 6.66 6.54 8.96
N VAL A 69 5.45 5.96 9.05
CA VAL A 69 4.79 5.69 10.33
C VAL A 69 5.49 4.56 11.08
N MET A 70 5.94 3.51 10.38
CA MET A 70 6.64 2.37 10.98
C MET A 70 8.03 2.75 11.48
N THR A 71 8.81 3.47 10.68
CA THR A 71 10.15 3.94 11.05
C THR A 71 10.12 4.90 12.23
N SER A 72 9.02 5.65 12.42
CA SER A 72 8.84 6.50 13.61
C SER A 72 8.66 5.73 14.94
N LEU A 73 8.57 4.40 14.88
CA LEU A 73 8.46 3.52 16.05
C LEU A 73 9.82 2.94 16.49
N GLU A 74 10.84 3.03 15.64
CA GLU A 74 12.22 2.59 15.92
C GLU A 74 13.00 3.67 16.67
#